data_AF-A0A1G7I5W2-F1
#
_entry.id   AF-A0A1G7I5W2-F1
#
_cell.length_a   1.000
_cell.length_b   1.000
_cell.length_c   1.000
_cell.angle_alpha   90.00
_cell.angle_beta   90.00
_cell.angle_gamma   90.00
#
_symmetry.space_group_name_H-M   'P 1'
#
loop_
_entity.id
_entity.type
_entity.pdbx_description
1 polymer ?
#
loop_
_entity_poly.entity_id
_entity_poly.type
_entity_poly.pdbx_seq_one_letter_code
_entity_poly.pdbx_strand_id
1 'polypeptide(L)'
;MADGSATNPQVEAIIDYIMKKCLWQFHSRAWDRERQNAGVMGQTTQILCGETPDLSTPENRCYWVDAVIMAKNLQQQHAWLRAMGAEEIRKLMSATKERLDYLTIHGSLNQELTDPKY
;
A
#
# COMPACT_ATOMS: atom_id res chain seq x y z
N MET A 1 7.99 9.85 -26.86
CA MET A 1 7.05 8.74 -26.64
C MET A 1 7.19 8.26 -25.20
N ALA A 2 6.25 8.67 -24.36
CA ALA A 2 5.80 7.98 -23.16
C ALA A 2 4.40 8.57 -22.92
N ASP A 3 3.39 7.76 -23.20
CA ASP A 3 1.99 8.05 -22.96
C ASP A 3 1.80 8.44 -21.49
N GLY A 4 1.35 9.67 -21.24
CA GLY A 4 0.85 10.10 -19.95
C GLY A 4 -0.49 9.42 -19.68
N SER A 5 -0.46 8.10 -19.48
CA SER A 5 -1.64 7.30 -19.22
C SER A 5 -2.35 7.94 -18.03
N ALA A 6 -3.60 8.36 -18.21
CA ALA A 6 -4.41 8.93 -17.15
C ALA A 6 -4.40 7.96 -15.96
N THR A 7 -3.64 8.31 -14.91
CA THR A 7 -3.49 7.44 -13.75
C THR A 7 -4.86 7.23 -13.12
N ASN A 8 -5.22 5.99 -12.83
CA ASN A 8 -6.55 5.66 -12.29
C ASN A 8 -6.83 6.56 -11.05
N PRO A 9 -7.90 7.38 -11.07
CA PRO A 9 -8.14 8.36 -10.01
C PRO A 9 -8.37 7.71 -8.64
N GLN A 10 -8.85 6.46 -8.60
CA GLN A 10 -8.98 5.70 -7.35
C GLN A 10 -7.61 5.26 -6.81
N VAL A 11 -6.69 4.87 -7.70
CA VAL A 11 -5.30 4.57 -7.32
C VAL A 11 -4.66 5.81 -6.72
N GLU A 12 -4.75 6.95 -7.40
CA GLU A 12 -4.14 8.19 -6.91
C GLU A 12 -4.79 8.71 -5.62
N ALA A 13 -6.10 8.48 -5.42
CA ALA A 13 -6.76 8.80 -4.14
C ALA A 13 -6.20 7.98 -2.97
N ILE A 14 -5.95 6.67 -3.17
CA ILE A 14 -5.34 5.83 -2.14
C ILE A 14 -3.86 6.21 -1.93
N ILE A 15 -3.12 6.49 -3.00
CA ILE A 15 -1.74 7.00 -2.91
C ILE A 15 -1.68 8.30 -2.13
N ASP A 16 -2.58 9.25 -2.39
CA ASP A 16 -2.64 10.53 -1.65
C ASP A 16 -2.86 10.30 -0.15
N TYR A 17 -3.75 9.38 0.22
CA TYR A 17 -3.93 8.98 1.61
C TYR A 17 -2.64 8.40 2.22
N ILE A 18 -2.01 7.41 1.56
CA ILE A 18 -0.78 6.77 2.04
C ILE A 18 0.32 7.83 2.24
N MET A 19 0.56 8.65 1.22
CA MET A 19 1.62 9.66 1.21
C MET A 19 1.43 10.74 2.29
N LYS A 20 0.18 11.03 2.68
CA LYS A 20 -0.13 12.02 3.73
C LYS A 20 -0.24 11.45 5.14
N LYS A 21 -0.55 10.16 5.30
CA LYS A 21 -0.98 9.58 6.58
C LYS A 21 -0.18 8.36 7.03
N CYS A 22 0.63 7.78 6.17
CA CYS A 22 1.44 6.60 6.46
C CYS A 22 2.94 6.94 6.45
N LEU A 23 3.72 6.17 7.21
CA LEU A 23 5.19 6.30 7.26
C LEU A 23 5.92 4.99 6.92
N TRP A 24 5.23 3.84 6.95
CA TRP A 24 5.81 2.53 6.69
C TRP A 24 6.39 2.40 5.27
N GLN A 25 5.93 3.20 4.29
CA GLN A 25 6.49 3.23 2.94
C GLN A 25 7.82 3.99 2.83
N PHE A 26 8.26 4.65 3.91
CA PHE A 26 9.48 5.46 3.95
C PHE A 26 10.59 4.88 4.83
N HIS A 27 10.60 3.56 5.07
CA HIS A 27 11.71 2.89 5.73
C HIS A 27 13.07 3.16 5.05
N SER A 28 14.15 2.98 5.79
CA SER A 28 15.47 3.44 5.37
C SER A 28 16.06 2.70 4.16
N ARG A 29 15.60 1.47 3.89
CA ARG A 29 16.15 0.59 2.83
C ARG A 29 15.08 0.08 1.88
N ALA A 30 15.46 -0.20 0.64
CA ALA A 30 14.55 -0.69 -0.39
C ALA A 30 13.86 -1.99 0.02
N TRP A 31 14.62 -2.98 0.52
CA TRP A 31 14.06 -4.27 0.94
C TRP A 31 13.09 -4.15 2.12
N ASP A 32 13.29 -3.18 3.01
CA ASP A 32 12.32 -2.90 4.07
C ASP A 32 11.04 -2.30 3.50
N ARG A 33 11.15 -1.34 2.57
CA ARG A 33 9.99 -0.76 1.90
C ARG A 33 9.21 -1.81 1.11
N GLU A 34 9.88 -2.67 0.33
CA GLU A 34 9.22 -3.73 -0.43
C GLU A 34 8.44 -4.68 0.49
N ARG A 35 9.09 -5.12 1.57
CA ARG A 35 8.50 -6.00 2.56
C ARG A 35 7.31 -5.34 3.30
N GLN A 36 7.48 -4.10 3.72
CA GLN A 36 6.44 -3.33 4.42
C GLN A 36 5.25 -3.00 3.51
N ASN A 37 5.52 -2.53 2.29
CA ASN A 37 4.49 -2.27 1.29
C ASN A 37 3.71 -3.55 0.99
N ALA A 38 4.39 -4.70 0.81
CA ALA A 38 3.71 -5.98 0.57
C ALA A 38 2.87 -6.43 1.78
N GLY A 39 3.42 -6.35 2.99
CA GLY A 39 2.75 -6.75 4.22
C GLY A 39 1.50 -5.90 4.51
N VAL A 40 1.66 -4.58 4.61
CA VAL A 40 0.56 -3.67 4.95
C VAL A 40 -0.49 -3.62 3.86
N MET A 41 -0.10 -3.51 2.58
CA MET A 41 -1.08 -3.48 1.47
C MET A 41 -1.81 -4.81 1.32
N GLY A 42 -1.10 -5.93 1.50
CA GLY A 42 -1.69 -7.27 1.43
C GLY A 42 -2.77 -7.47 2.50
N GLN A 43 -2.45 -7.16 3.77
CA GLN A 43 -3.43 -7.28 4.85
C GLN A 43 -4.57 -6.26 4.74
N THR A 44 -4.28 -5.04 4.25
CA THR A 44 -5.33 -4.04 3.98
C THR A 44 -6.30 -4.60 2.93
N THR A 45 -5.79 -5.22 1.87
CA THR A 45 -6.60 -5.85 0.82
C THR A 45 -7.48 -6.96 1.36
N GLN A 46 -6.92 -7.85 2.20
CA GLN A 46 -7.67 -8.92 2.87
C GLN A 46 -8.84 -8.33 3.69
N ILE A 47 -8.58 -7.34 4.53
CA ILE A 47 -9.61 -6.68 5.37
C ILE A 47 -10.70 -6.05 4.50
N LEU A 48 -10.32 -5.35 3.41
CA LEU A 48 -11.27 -4.73 2.49
C LEU A 48 -12.13 -5.76 1.74
N CYS A 49 -11.60 -6.97 1.52
CA CYS A 49 -12.33 -8.09 0.93
C CYS A 49 -13.15 -8.90 1.96
N GLY A 50 -13.13 -8.53 3.24
CA GLY A 50 -13.83 -9.24 4.32
C GLY A 50 -13.10 -10.49 4.81
N GLU A 51 -11.82 -10.64 4.50
CA GLU A 51 -10.97 -11.76 4.91
C GLU A 51 -10.25 -11.46 6.23
N THR A 52 -9.78 -12.51 6.91
CA THR A 52 -9.00 -12.39 8.14
C THR A 52 -7.50 -12.58 7.83
N PRO A 53 -6.66 -11.57 8.08
CA PRO A 53 -5.21 -11.72 7.95
C PRO A 53 -4.63 -12.75 8.90
N ASP A 54 -3.54 -13.41 8.51
CA ASP A 54 -2.75 -14.25 9.42
C ASP A 54 -2.02 -13.37 10.45
N LEU A 55 -2.20 -13.65 11.74
CA LEU A 55 -1.59 -12.92 12.87
C LEU A 55 -0.65 -13.80 13.71
N SER A 56 -0.23 -14.95 13.17
CA SER A 56 0.60 -15.93 13.87
C SER A 56 1.97 -15.38 14.29
N THR A 57 2.57 -14.52 13.47
CA THR A 57 3.91 -13.95 13.72
C THR A 57 3.84 -12.53 14.30
N PRO A 58 4.87 -12.10 15.08
CA PRO A 58 4.96 -10.71 15.53
C PRO A 58 4.96 -9.70 14.37
N GLU A 59 5.66 -10.01 13.29
CA GLU A 59 5.74 -9.16 12.10
C GLU A 59 4.36 -8.98 11.43
N ASN A 60 3.61 -10.07 11.26
CA ASN A 60 2.26 -9.97 10.72
C ASN A 60 1.33 -9.14 11.61
N ARG A 61 1.49 -9.21 12.94
CA ARG A 61 0.75 -8.35 13.87
C ARG A 61 1.14 -6.88 13.73
N CYS A 62 2.41 -6.57 13.44
CA CYS A 62 2.83 -5.20 13.14
C CYS A 62 2.14 -4.66 11.88
N TYR A 63 2.13 -5.42 10.78
CA TYR A 63 1.44 -5.00 9.55
C TYR A 63 -0.06 -4.80 9.77
N TRP A 64 -0.67 -5.66 10.57
CA TRP A 64 -2.11 -5.63 10.85
C TRP A 64 -2.58 -4.33 11.47
N VAL A 65 -1.79 -3.77 12.40
CA VAL A 65 -2.14 -2.51 13.06
C VAL A 65 -2.27 -1.37 12.03
N ASP A 66 -1.31 -1.24 11.12
CA ASP A 66 -1.36 -0.26 10.03
C ASP A 66 -2.51 -0.56 9.06
N ALA A 67 -2.68 -1.83 8.70
CA ALA A 67 -3.68 -2.28 7.74
C ALA A 67 -5.13 -2.02 8.22
N VAL A 68 -5.43 -2.26 9.50
CA VAL A 68 -6.77 -2.00 10.07
C VAL A 68 -7.11 -0.51 10.00
N ILE A 69 -6.17 0.35 10.37
CA ILE A 69 -6.38 1.81 10.35
C ILE A 69 -6.53 2.30 8.91
N MET A 70 -5.70 1.81 8.00
CA MET A 70 -5.77 2.15 6.58
C MET A 70 -7.11 1.69 5.98
N ALA A 71 -7.51 0.43 6.14
CA ALA A 71 -8.77 -0.09 5.61
C ALA A 71 -9.98 0.69 6.14
N LYS A 72 -10.03 0.95 7.45
CA LYS A 72 -11.08 1.75 8.08
C LYS A 72 -11.17 3.15 7.47
N ASN A 73 -10.05 3.85 7.35
CA ASN A 73 -10.04 5.23 6.87
C ASN A 73 -10.38 5.32 5.37
N LEU A 74 -9.87 4.40 4.55
CA LEU A 74 -10.22 4.32 3.14
C LEU A 74 -11.72 4.05 2.95
N GLN A 75 -12.28 3.10 3.69
CA GLN A 75 -13.72 2.84 3.66
C GLN A 75 -14.53 4.03 4.14
N GLN A 76 -14.06 4.83 5.11
CA GLN A 76 -14.77 6.03 5.56
C GLN A 76 -14.73 7.16 4.52
N GLN A 77 -13.58 7.39 3.89
CA GLN A 77 -13.36 8.50 2.96
C GLN A 77 -13.89 8.23 1.55
N HIS A 78 -14.01 6.95 1.17
CA HIS A 78 -14.30 6.56 -0.19
C HIS A 78 -15.52 5.63 -0.25
N ALA A 79 -16.69 6.21 -0.50
CA ALA A 79 -17.93 5.45 -0.61
C ALA A 79 -17.89 4.40 -1.73
N TRP A 80 -17.18 4.68 -2.82
CA TRP A 80 -17.02 3.76 -3.94
C TRP A 80 -16.30 2.46 -3.53
N LEU A 81 -15.37 2.50 -2.58
CA LEU A 81 -14.64 1.31 -2.14
C LEU A 81 -15.56 0.30 -1.46
N ARG A 82 -16.60 0.77 -0.78
CA ARG A 82 -17.61 -0.07 -0.12
C ARG A 82 -18.59 -0.71 -1.10
N ALA A 83 -18.70 -0.16 -2.31
CA ALA A 83 -19.59 -0.66 -3.36
C ALA A 83 -18.90 -1.65 -4.31
N MET A 84 -17.57 -1.76 -4.25
CA MET A 84 -16.77 -2.64 -5.10
C MET A 84 -16.83 -4.10 -4.64
N GLY A 85 -16.77 -5.02 -5.61
CA GLY A 85 -16.56 -6.43 -5.34
C GLY A 85 -15.11 -6.75 -4.97
N ALA A 86 -14.88 -7.88 -4.29
CA ALA A 86 -13.54 -8.29 -3.82
C ALA A 86 -12.50 -8.35 -4.96
N GLU A 87 -12.87 -8.88 -6.13
CA GLU A 87 -11.96 -8.93 -7.29
C GLU A 87 -11.55 -7.55 -7.81
N GLU A 88 -12.47 -6.59 -7.79
CA GLU A 88 -12.18 -5.21 -8.18
C GLU A 88 -11.26 -4.53 -7.16
N ILE A 89 -11.50 -4.79 -5.87
CA ILE A 89 -10.65 -4.32 -4.77
C ILE A 89 -9.23 -4.88 -4.94
N ARG A 90 -9.07 -6.17 -5.21
CA ARG A 90 -7.74 -6.78 -5.43
C ARG A 90 -7.00 -6.14 -6.59
N LYS A 91 -7.67 -5.92 -7.73
CA LYS A 91 -7.08 -5.24 -8.89
C LYS A 91 -6.65 -3.82 -8.56
N LEU A 92 -7.52 -3.06 -7.90
CA LEU A 92 -7.21 -1.70 -7.45
C LEU A 92 -6.00 -1.68 -6.52
N MET A 93 -5.99 -2.51 -5.48
CA MET A 93 -4.92 -2.55 -4.50
C MET A 93 -3.59 -3.03 -5.10
N SER A 94 -3.63 -3.94 -6.08
CA SER A 94 -2.43 -4.35 -6.85
C SER A 94 -1.85 -3.17 -7.62
N ALA A 95 -2.68 -2.46 -8.39
CA ALA A 95 -2.26 -1.27 -9.12
C ALA A 95 -1.76 -0.16 -8.18
N THR A 96 -2.39 0.02 -7.02
CA THR A 96 -1.92 0.95 -5.99
C THR A 96 -0.56 0.55 -5.43
N LYS A 97 -0.32 -0.74 -5.16
CA LYS A 97 0.99 -1.21 -4.70
C LYS A 97 2.08 -0.97 -5.75
N GLU A 98 1.83 -1.33 -7.00
CA GLU A 98 2.79 -1.08 -8.10
C GLU A 98 3.14 0.41 -8.21
N ARG A 99 2.12 1.27 -8.11
CA ARG A 99 2.31 2.73 -8.11
C ARG A 99 3.11 3.20 -6.89
N LEU A 100 2.83 2.68 -5.71
CA LEU A 100 3.53 3.00 -4.46
C LEU A 100 5.00 2.58 -4.52
N ASP A 101 5.28 1.37 -5.00
CA ASP A 101 6.64 0.85 -5.14
C ASP A 101 7.43 1.67 -6.16
N TYR A 102 6.82 2.04 -7.28
CA TYR A 102 7.45 2.97 -8.22
C TYR A 102 7.80 4.30 -7.55
N LEU A 103 6.88 4.91 -6.81
CA LEU A 103 7.11 6.21 -6.18
C LEU A 103 8.15 6.18 -5.05
N THR A 104 8.17 5.10 -4.27
CA THR A 104 8.92 5.03 -3.02
C THR A 104 10.20 4.23 -3.12
N ILE A 105 10.35 3.41 -4.16
CA ILE A 105 11.51 2.53 -4.37
C ILE A 105 12.09 2.77 -5.76
N HIS A 106 11.43 2.34 -6.84
CA HIS A 106 12.07 2.22 -8.15
C HIS A 106 12.34 3.55 -8.86
N GLY A 107 11.46 4.54 -8.66
CA GLY A 107 11.63 5.91 -9.15
C GLY A 107 12.19 6.86 -8.09
N SER A 108 12.57 6.36 -6.90
CA SER A 108 13.15 7.19 -5.85
C SER A 108 14.60 7.52 -6.18
N LEU A 109 14.99 8.78 -5.97
CA LEU A 109 16.37 9.24 -6.12
C LEU A 109 17.21 9.06 -4.84
N ASN A 110 16.64 8.46 -3.80
CA ASN A 110 17.34 8.24 -2.55
C ASN A 110 18.38 7.11 -2.70
N GLN A 111 19.66 7.49 -2.76
CA GLN A 111 20.78 6.55 -2.91
C GLN A 111 20.98 5.64 -1.69
N GLU A 112 20.56 6.08 -0.49
CA GLU A 112 20.69 5.30 0.75
C GLU A 112 19.80 4.06 0.78
N LEU A 113 18.82 3.95 -0.13
CA LEU A 113 17.93 2.79 -0.20
C LEU A 113 18.67 1.47 -0.48
N THR A 114 19.85 1.56 -1.07
CA THR A 114 20.67 0.40 -1.46
C THR A 114 21.90 0.21 -0.58
N ASP A 115 22.10 1.05 0.44
CA ASP A 115 23.24 0.90 1.35
C ASP A 115 23.07 -0.37 2.21
N PRO A 116 23.97 -1.37 2.11
CA PRO A 116 23.86 -2.61 2.87
C PRO A 116 24.00 -2.42 4.40
N LYS A 117 24.51 -1.28 4.86
CA LYS A 117 24.65 -0.97 6.30
C LYS A 117 23.42 -0.21 6.77
N TYR A 118 23.01 -0.41 8.01
CA TYR A 118 22.00 0.42 8.69
C TYR A 118 22.65 1.52 9.52
#